data_AF-A0A545SJS0-F1
#
_entry.id   AF-A0A545SJS0-F1
#
_cell.length_a   1.000
_cell.length_b   1.000
_cell.length_c   1.000
_cell.angle_alpha   90.00
_cell.angle_beta   90.00
_cell.angle_gamma   90.00
#
_symmetry.space_group_name_H-M   'P 1'
#
loop_
_entity.id
_entity.type
_entity.pdbx_description
1 polymer ?
#
loop_
_entity_poly.entity_id
_entity_poly.type
_entity_poly.pdbx_seq_one_letter_code
_entity_poly.pdbx_strand_id
1 'polypeptide(L)'
;MSDSAPPPHRPAHHRFTGSESGQPEGLPPRAAHRDVHRPPKDSSFLARESWKVFQIMAEFVTGFETLSSIEPSVSIFGSARFAPDHPHYALAVEIAHKLADAGFAVISGGGPGIMEAANKGAKAGAAPSIGLNIQLPHEQTTNPYQDISLHFQHFFARKVMFVKYASAYVVLPGGFGTLDELAEILTLVQTGKSRRIPIILVGSAFWAGLLDWFRDTLITEGTISPADMDLFHILDEPQAVLDTIFDFYQSRSVTPSPEEQRMLLEL
;
A
#
# COMPACT_ATOMS: atom_id res chain seq x y z
N MET A 1 42.12 -45.39 9.83
CA MET A 1 40.79 -45.60 10.42
C MET A 1 39.78 -45.49 9.28
N SER A 2 39.49 -46.63 8.68
CA SER A 2 38.57 -46.78 7.55
C SER A 2 37.65 -47.93 7.93
N ASP A 3 36.41 -47.59 8.30
CA ASP A 3 35.41 -48.55 8.75
C ASP A 3 34.57 -48.96 7.53
N SER A 4 34.75 -50.21 7.09
CA SER A 4 34.10 -50.81 5.94
C SER A 4 33.21 -51.95 6.42
N ALA A 5 31.90 -51.80 6.25
CA ALA A 5 30.87 -52.71 6.73
C ALA A 5 30.96 -54.15 6.13
N PRO A 6 30.58 -55.19 6.88
CA PRO A 6 30.58 -56.59 6.43
C PRO A 6 29.31 -56.98 5.63
N PRO A 7 29.33 -58.12 4.89
CA PRO A 7 28.38 -58.45 3.80
C PRO A 7 27.04 -59.08 4.27
N PRO A 8 26.03 -59.18 3.38
CA PRO A 8 24.66 -59.54 3.75
C PRO A 8 24.43 -61.06 3.90
N HIS A 9 23.63 -61.44 4.90
CA HIS A 9 23.16 -62.80 5.12
C HIS A 9 22.04 -63.18 4.13
N ARG A 10 22.19 -64.35 3.49
CA ARG A 10 21.15 -65.02 2.69
C ARG A 10 20.11 -65.74 3.57
N PRO A 11 18.88 -65.95 3.06
CA PRO A 11 17.71 -66.30 3.88
C PRO A 11 17.56 -67.80 4.10
N ALA A 12 17.02 -68.19 5.25
CA ALA A 12 16.55 -69.55 5.50
C ALA A 12 15.11 -69.70 4.99
N HIS A 13 14.95 -70.58 3.99
CA HIS A 13 13.68 -71.05 3.48
C HIS A 13 13.01 -71.98 4.50
N HIS A 14 11.81 -71.63 4.97
CA HIS A 14 10.85 -72.65 5.42
C HIS A 14 9.69 -72.72 4.43
N ARG A 15 9.72 -73.81 3.66
CA ARG A 15 8.67 -74.28 2.77
C ARG A 15 7.67 -75.06 3.65
N PHE A 16 6.47 -74.54 3.83
CA PHE A 16 5.32 -75.35 4.24
C PHE A 16 4.29 -75.33 3.10
N THR A 17 3.80 -76.52 2.82
CA THR A 17 3.12 -76.98 1.61
C THR A 17 1.60 -77.00 1.79
N GLY A 18 0.88 -76.76 0.68
CA GLY A 18 -0.55 -77.08 0.46
C GLY A 18 -1.48 -75.87 0.67
N SER A 19 -1.97 -75.18 -0.38
CA SER A 19 -3.13 -75.50 -1.25
C SER A 19 -4.38 -75.88 -0.41
N GLU A 20 -5.50 -75.15 -0.42
CA GLU A 20 -6.33 -74.76 -1.56
C GLU A 20 -7.28 -73.57 -1.27
N SER A 21 -7.56 -72.81 -2.33
CA SER A 21 -8.77 -72.01 -2.67
C SER A 21 -9.59 -71.30 -1.58
N GLY A 22 -9.41 -69.98 -1.49
CA GLY A 22 -10.41 -69.01 -1.03
C GLY A 22 -10.29 -67.73 -1.84
N GLN A 23 -11.36 -67.31 -2.51
CA GLN A 23 -11.43 -66.08 -3.33
C GLN A 23 -11.13 -64.83 -2.48
N PRO A 24 -10.36 -63.83 -2.97
CA PRO A 24 -10.24 -62.56 -2.26
C PRO A 24 -11.53 -61.76 -2.43
N GLU A 25 -12.20 -61.47 -1.31
CA GLU A 25 -13.32 -60.55 -1.22
C GLU A 25 -12.98 -59.18 -1.82
N GLY A 26 -13.94 -58.64 -2.57
CA GLY A 26 -13.77 -57.50 -3.46
C GLY A 26 -13.31 -56.22 -2.77
N LEU A 27 -12.35 -55.54 -3.41
CA LEU A 27 -12.12 -54.11 -3.19
C LEU A 27 -13.44 -53.35 -3.43
N PRO A 28 -13.77 -52.34 -2.61
CA PRO A 28 -14.91 -51.49 -2.89
C PRO A 28 -14.68 -50.74 -4.23
N PRO A 29 -15.72 -50.59 -5.07
CA PRO A 29 -15.58 -49.91 -6.35
C PRO A 29 -15.13 -48.46 -6.14
N ARG A 30 -14.15 -48.02 -6.96
CA ARG A 30 -13.71 -46.63 -7.03
C ARG A 30 -14.92 -45.71 -7.14
N ALA A 31 -15.04 -44.76 -6.23
CA ALA A 31 -16.08 -43.74 -6.27
C ALA A 31 -16.09 -43.09 -7.66
N ALA A 32 -17.24 -43.15 -8.33
CA ALA A 32 -17.45 -42.45 -9.59
C ALA A 32 -17.13 -40.98 -9.39
N HIS A 33 -16.34 -40.39 -10.30
CA HIS A 33 -16.19 -38.94 -10.39
C HIS A 33 -17.60 -38.34 -10.51
N ARG A 34 -18.10 -37.76 -9.42
CA ARG A 34 -19.25 -36.86 -9.48
C ARG A 34 -18.78 -35.65 -10.29
N ASP A 35 -19.19 -35.59 -11.55
CA ASP A 35 -19.23 -34.33 -12.28
C ASP A 35 -20.11 -33.39 -11.45
N VAL A 36 -19.46 -32.49 -10.72
CA VAL A 36 -20.13 -31.39 -10.05
C VAL A 36 -20.59 -30.48 -11.16
N HIS A 37 -21.80 -30.73 -11.68
CA HIS A 37 -22.45 -29.85 -12.63
C HIS A 37 -22.75 -28.54 -11.91
N ARG A 38 -21.79 -27.61 -11.96
CA ARG A 38 -21.94 -26.27 -11.41
C ARG A 38 -23.05 -25.59 -12.23
N PRO A 39 -24.16 -25.15 -11.62
CA PRO A 39 -25.21 -24.48 -12.36
C PRO A 39 -24.60 -23.27 -13.10
N PRO A 40 -25.05 -22.95 -14.32
CA PRO A 40 -24.55 -21.80 -15.05
C PRO A 40 -24.71 -20.55 -14.18
N LYS A 41 -23.61 -19.82 -13.96
CA LYS A 41 -23.65 -18.55 -13.24
C LYS A 41 -24.69 -17.66 -13.91
N ASP A 42 -25.62 -17.16 -13.12
CA ASP A 42 -26.71 -16.29 -13.56
C ASP A 42 -26.13 -15.13 -14.41
N SER A 43 -26.59 -14.98 -15.65
CA SER A 43 -26.04 -14.01 -16.61
C SER A 43 -26.13 -12.57 -16.08
N SER A 44 -27.11 -12.32 -15.22
CA SER A 44 -27.29 -11.05 -14.49
C SER A 44 -26.15 -10.77 -13.50
N PHE A 45 -25.61 -11.80 -12.85
CA PHE A 45 -24.48 -11.68 -11.94
C PHE A 45 -23.19 -11.37 -12.70
N LEU A 46 -22.94 -12.09 -13.80
CA LEU A 46 -21.79 -11.83 -14.67
C LEU A 46 -21.84 -10.42 -15.28
N ALA A 47 -23.01 -9.95 -15.70
CA ALA A 47 -23.17 -8.59 -16.19
C ALA A 47 -22.85 -7.52 -15.12
N ARG A 48 -23.21 -7.77 -13.85
CA ARG A 48 -22.86 -6.89 -12.72
C ARG A 48 -21.36 -6.89 -12.41
N GLU A 49 -20.69 -8.04 -12.51
CA GLU A 49 -19.23 -8.14 -12.35
C GLU A 49 -18.50 -7.40 -13.48
N SER A 50 -18.92 -7.57 -14.73
CA SER A 50 -18.35 -6.84 -15.87
C SER A 50 -18.56 -5.33 -15.74
N TRP A 51 -19.73 -4.88 -15.28
CA TRP A 51 -19.98 -3.46 -15.05
C TRP A 51 -19.01 -2.86 -14.03
N LYS A 52 -18.72 -3.56 -12.94
CA LYS A 52 -17.73 -3.10 -11.94
C LYS A 52 -16.35 -2.91 -12.57
N VAL A 53 -15.92 -3.81 -13.45
CA VAL A 53 -14.64 -3.66 -14.17
C VAL A 53 -14.61 -2.36 -14.97
N PHE A 54 -15.69 -2.04 -15.69
CA PHE A 54 -15.78 -0.76 -16.41
C PHE A 54 -15.75 0.46 -15.48
N GLN A 55 -16.42 0.39 -14.31
CA GLN A 55 -16.36 1.47 -13.32
C GLN A 55 -14.93 1.68 -12.80
N ILE A 56 -14.22 0.59 -12.51
CA ILE A 56 -12.82 0.62 -12.08
C ILE A 56 -11.94 1.27 -13.16
N MET A 57 -12.10 0.85 -14.41
CA MET A 57 -11.36 1.44 -15.54
C MET A 57 -11.66 2.94 -15.69
N ALA A 58 -12.92 3.35 -15.51
CA ALA A 58 -13.31 4.76 -15.57
C ALA A 58 -12.68 5.58 -14.44
N GLU A 59 -12.58 5.04 -13.22
CA GLU A 59 -11.88 5.69 -12.10
C GLU A 59 -10.39 5.87 -12.41
N PHE A 60 -9.74 4.88 -13.01
CA PHE A 60 -8.34 5.00 -13.45
C PHE A 60 -8.16 6.06 -14.53
N VAL A 61 -8.99 6.04 -15.58
CA VAL A 61 -8.93 7.04 -16.68
C VAL A 61 -9.11 8.45 -16.11
N THR A 62 -10.16 8.67 -15.31
CA THR A 62 -10.44 9.98 -14.72
C THR A 62 -9.30 10.46 -13.82
N GLY A 63 -8.77 9.57 -12.98
CA GLY A 63 -7.64 9.87 -12.11
C GLY A 63 -6.39 10.23 -12.90
N PHE A 64 -6.04 9.45 -13.92
CA PHE A 64 -4.86 9.70 -14.73
C PHE A 64 -4.96 10.99 -15.54
N GLU A 65 -6.10 11.25 -16.19
CA GLU A 65 -6.29 12.48 -16.97
C GLU A 65 -6.20 13.71 -16.07
N THR A 66 -6.88 13.69 -14.92
CA THR A 66 -6.94 14.85 -14.01
C THR A 66 -5.59 15.13 -13.35
N LEU A 67 -4.85 14.09 -12.96
CA LEU A 67 -3.60 14.25 -12.20
C LEU A 67 -2.35 14.32 -13.10
N SER A 68 -2.44 13.99 -14.39
CA SER A 68 -1.28 13.96 -15.31
C SER A 68 -0.53 15.28 -15.44
N SER A 69 -1.18 16.41 -15.22
CA SER A 69 -0.59 17.75 -15.27
C SER A 69 -0.18 18.29 -13.91
N ILE A 70 -0.36 17.51 -12.84
CA ILE A 70 -0.10 17.92 -11.46
C ILE A 70 1.25 17.36 -11.03
N GLU A 71 2.29 18.13 -11.32
CA GLU A 71 3.64 17.85 -10.83
C GLU A 71 4.40 19.16 -10.53
N PRO A 72 5.19 19.20 -9.46
CA PRO A 72 5.38 18.14 -8.46
C PRO A 72 4.25 18.13 -7.41
N SER A 73 4.02 16.97 -6.80
CA SER A 73 3.00 16.82 -5.75
C SER A 73 3.48 16.04 -4.53
N VAL A 74 2.89 16.32 -3.37
CA VAL A 74 3.17 15.61 -2.11
C VAL A 74 1.86 15.02 -1.58
N SER A 75 1.87 13.71 -1.34
CA SER A 75 0.75 13.01 -0.74
C SER A 75 0.86 13.06 0.79
N ILE A 76 -0.18 13.59 1.45
CA ILE A 76 -0.24 13.74 2.90
C ILE A 76 -1.32 12.82 3.48
N PHE A 77 -0.94 12.04 4.50
CA PHE A 77 -1.81 11.12 5.22
C PHE A 77 -1.85 11.41 6.71
N GLY A 78 -2.95 11.04 7.36
CA GLY A 78 -3.08 11.08 8.82
C GLY A 78 -4.50 10.82 9.30
N SER A 79 -4.73 10.99 10.59
CA SER A 79 -6.01 10.71 11.24
C SER A 79 -7.18 11.52 10.66
N ALA A 80 -8.29 10.85 10.34
CA ALA A 80 -9.58 11.49 10.06
C ALA A 80 -10.26 12.07 11.33
N ARG A 81 -9.74 11.73 12.52
CA ARG A 81 -10.43 11.95 13.81
C ARG A 81 -9.85 13.07 14.66
N PHE A 82 -8.69 13.61 14.29
CA PHE A 82 -8.12 14.74 15.03
C PHE A 82 -8.90 16.01 14.72
N ALA A 83 -9.48 16.60 15.77
CA ALA A 83 -10.23 17.84 15.67
C ALA A 83 -9.30 19.04 15.35
N PRO A 84 -9.84 20.18 14.90
CA PRO A 84 -9.04 21.36 14.54
C PRO A 84 -8.18 21.96 15.67
N ASP A 85 -8.50 21.67 16.93
CA ASP A 85 -7.74 22.08 18.12
C ASP A 85 -6.60 21.11 18.48
N HIS A 86 -6.51 19.96 17.81
CA HIS A 86 -5.45 18.99 18.04
C HIS A 86 -4.10 19.51 17.51
N PRO A 87 -2.97 19.35 18.22
CA PRO A 87 -1.67 19.87 17.79
C PRO A 87 -1.23 19.36 16.41
N HIS A 88 -1.45 18.07 16.11
CA HIS A 88 -1.15 17.53 14.78
C HIS A 88 -2.00 18.14 13.65
N TYR A 89 -3.19 18.68 13.94
CA TYR A 89 -3.97 19.39 12.93
C TYR A 89 -3.26 20.68 12.54
N ALA A 90 -2.86 21.50 13.52
CA ALA A 90 -2.11 22.74 13.27
C ALA A 90 -0.79 22.45 12.53
N LEU A 91 -0.10 21.38 12.92
CA LEU A 91 1.13 20.92 12.28
C LEU A 91 0.92 20.55 10.80
N ALA A 92 -0.16 19.83 10.48
CA ALA A 92 -0.51 19.48 9.10
C ALA A 92 -0.83 20.72 8.25
N VAL A 93 -1.54 21.70 8.81
CA VAL A 93 -1.81 22.98 8.12
C VAL A 93 -0.50 23.67 7.77
N GLU A 94 0.42 23.79 8.72
CA GLU A 94 1.68 24.49 8.50
C GLU A 94 2.56 23.78 7.46
N ILE A 95 2.71 22.45 7.57
CA ILE A 95 3.46 21.65 6.60
C ILE A 95 2.89 21.83 5.20
N ALA A 96 1.57 21.66 5.04
CA ALA A 96 0.93 21.73 3.72
C ALA A 96 1.01 23.13 3.12
N HIS A 97 0.89 24.18 3.94
CA HIS A 97 1.07 25.56 3.47
C HIS A 97 2.48 25.81 2.95
N LYS A 98 3.51 25.40 3.71
CA LYS A 98 4.92 25.51 3.30
C LYS A 98 5.21 24.75 2.00
N LEU A 99 4.66 23.54 1.85
CA LEU A 99 4.81 22.74 0.63
C LEU A 99 4.14 23.43 -0.57
N ALA A 100 2.92 23.94 -0.39
CA ALA A 100 2.22 24.63 -1.45
C ALA A 100 2.91 25.93 -1.88
N ASP A 101 3.44 26.72 -0.95
CA ASP A 101 4.24 27.92 -1.25
C ASP A 101 5.56 27.59 -1.96
N ALA A 102 6.12 26.41 -1.70
CA ALA A 102 7.29 25.90 -2.40
C ALA A 102 6.97 25.32 -3.81
N GLY A 103 5.70 25.35 -4.24
CA GLY A 103 5.26 24.89 -5.56
C GLY A 103 4.86 23.42 -5.63
N PHE A 104 4.78 22.70 -4.51
CA PHE A 104 4.27 21.33 -4.48
C PHE A 104 2.74 21.34 -4.34
N ALA A 105 2.04 20.75 -5.30
CA ALA A 105 0.62 20.44 -5.10
C ALA A 105 0.47 19.48 -3.91
N VAL A 106 -0.58 19.62 -3.12
CA VAL A 106 -0.82 18.75 -1.96
C VAL A 106 -2.00 17.84 -2.23
N ILE A 107 -1.76 16.54 -2.15
CA ILE A 107 -2.77 15.49 -2.33
C ILE A 107 -3.13 14.93 -0.96
N SER A 108 -4.41 14.92 -0.61
CA SER A 108 -4.92 14.28 0.61
C SER A 108 -6.07 13.33 0.29
N GLY A 109 -6.54 12.58 1.28
CA GLY A 109 -7.74 11.76 1.15
C GLY A 109 -9.08 12.52 1.17
N GLY A 110 -9.06 13.84 1.32
CA GLY A 110 -10.22 14.72 1.17
C GLY A 110 -11.27 14.67 2.29
N GLY A 111 -11.10 13.80 3.28
CA GLY A 111 -11.97 13.70 4.46
C GLY A 111 -11.66 14.75 5.55
N PRO A 112 -12.21 14.57 6.75
CA PRO A 112 -11.96 15.44 7.91
C PRO A 112 -10.56 15.20 8.53
N GLY A 113 -10.28 15.91 9.62
CA GLY A 113 -9.08 15.76 10.42
C GLY A 113 -7.81 16.20 9.69
N ILE A 114 -6.76 15.38 9.70
CA ILE A 114 -5.49 15.71 9.05
C ILE A 114 -5.64 15.91 7.54
N MET A 115 -6.55 15.17 6.89
CA MET A 115 -6.82 15.36 5.46
C MET A 115 -7.36 16.77 5.18
N GLU A 116 -8.30 17.23 6.00
CA GLU A 116 -8.80 18.60 5.95
C GLU A 116 -7.70 19.61 6.27
N ALA A 117 -6.89 19.38 7.31
CA ALA A 117 -5.79 20.26 7.69
C ALA A 117 -4.78 20.44 6.55
N ALA A 118 -4.40 19.33 5.90
CA ALA A 118 -3.51 19.35 4.74
C ALA A 118 -4.12 20.15 3.59
N ASN A 119 -5.37 19.88 3.23
CA ASN A 119 -6.04 20.65 2.17
C ASN A 119 -6.19 22.13 2.53
N LYS A 120 -6.51 22.45 3.78
CA LYS A 120 -6.65 23.82 4.29
C LYS A 120 -5.35 24.60 4.21
N GLY A 121 -4.24 23.99 4.63
CA GLY A 121 -2.91 24.58 4.52
C GLY A 121 -2.52 24.82 3.07
N ALA A 122 -2.70 23.82 2.21
CA ALA A 122 -2.37 23.91 0.80
C ALA A 122 -3.20 24.96 0.05
N LYS A 123 -4.51 25.02 0.31
CA LYS A 123 -5.45 25.98 -0.30
C LYS A 123 -5.09 27.44 -0.01
N ALA A 124 -4.37 27.68 1.09
CA ALA A 124 -3.89 29.00 1.46
C ALA A 124 -2.57 29.39 0.76
N GLY A 125 -1.86 28.42 0.17
CA GLY A 125 -0.58 28.63 -0.51
C GLY A 125 -0.71 28.77 -2.03
N ALA A 126 0.44 28.70 -2.72
CA ALA A 126 0.55 28.98 -4.15
C ALA A 126 0.21 27.82 -5.10
N ALA A 127 0.21 26.56 -4.62
CA ALA A 127 0.01 25.37 -5.43
C ALA A 127 -1.34 24.67 -5.15
N PRO A 128 -1.86 23.85 -6.08
CA PRO A 128 -3.18 23.22 -5.93
C PRO A 128 -3.33 22.32 -4.70
N SER A 129 -4.48 22.42 -4.05
CA SER A 129 -4.96 21.48 -3.02
C SER A 129 -5.90 20.44 -3.63
N ILE A 130 -5.58 19.15 -3.46
CA ILE A 130 -6.30 18.05 -4.12
C ILE A 130 -6.85 17.09 -3.07
N GLY A 131 -8.11 16.67 -3.24
CA GLY A 131 -8.71 15.61 -2.45
C GLY A 131 -9.09 14.41 -3.31
N LEU A 132 -8.51 13.25 -2.96
CA LEU A 132 -8.90 11.95 -3.51
C LEU A 132 -9.91 11.33 -2.53
N ASN A 133 -11.18 11.62 -2.73
CA ASN A 133 -12.28 11.22 -1.84
C ASN A 133 -12.68 9.77 -2.11
N ILE A 134 -13.15 9.05 -1.09
CA ILE A 134 -13.64 7.67 -1.20
C ILE A 134 -15.08 7.58 -0.70
N GLN A 135 -15.93 6.86 -1.43
CA GLN A 135 -17.30 6.61 -1.03
C GLN A 135 -17.35 5.52 0.05
N LEU A 136 -17.72 5.90 1.27
CA LEU A 136 -17.91 4.98 2.40
C LEU A 136 -19.36 4.98 2.88
N PRO A 137 -19.87 3.89 3.50
CA PRO A 137 -21.24 3.84 4.03
C PRO A 137 -21.50 4.88 5.13
N HIS A 138 -20.44 5.26 5.87
CA HIS A 138 -20.44 6.25 6.95
C HIS A 138 -19.18 7.13 6.79
N GLU A 139 -19.16 8.34 7.36
CA GLU A 139 -18.03 9.29 7.25
C GLU A 139 -17.92 9.97 5.86
N GLN A 140 -19.00 10.63 5.43
CA GLN A 140 -19.12 11.28 4.12
C GLN A 140 -19.06 12.82 4.19
N THR A 141 -17.94 13.37 4.62
CA THR A 141 -17.76 14.82 4.52
C THR A 141 -16.47 15.13 3.79
N THR A 142 -16.60 15.37 2.49
CA THR A 142 -15.56 16.05 1.69
C THR A 142 -15.28 17.40 2.34
N ASN A 143 -14.02 17.67 2.66
CA ASN A 143 -13.65 18.97 3.22
C ASN A 143 -13.72 20.08 2.15
N PRO A 144 -13.99 21.35 2.52
CA PRO A 144 -14.21 22.43 1.56
C PRO A 144 -12.93 23.04 0.97
N TYR A 145 -11.74 22.55 1.33
CA TYR A 145 -10.46 23.17 0.99
C TYR A 145 -9.77 22.54 -0.22
N GLN A 146 -10.53 21.93 -1.12
CA GLN A 146 -10.03 21.26 -2.31
C GLN A 146 -10.19 22.20 -3.53
N ASP A 147 -9.13 22.41 -4.30
CA ASP A 147 -9.20 22.99 -5.65
C ASP A 147 -9.67 21.93 -6.66
N ILE A 148 -9.19 20.70 -6.49
CA ILE A 148 -9.52 19.55 -7.34
C ILE A 148 -10.03 18.43 -6.44
N SER A 149 -11.23 17.93 -6.77
CA SER A 149 -11.87 16.83 -6.04
C SER A 149 -12.12 15.66 -6.96
N LEU A 150 -11.51 14.52 -6.66
CA LEU A 150 -11.79 13.24 -7.30
C LEU A 150 -12.57 12.35 -6.34
N HIS A 151 -13.49 11.55 -6.86
CA HIS A 151 -14.34 10.65 -6.07
C HIS A 151 -14.18 9.23 -6.58
N PHE A 152 -13.75 8.34 -5.69
CA PHE A 152 -13.56 6.93 -5.96
C PHE A 152 -14.62 6.10 -5.24
N GLN A 153 -15.00 4.98 -5.82
CA GLN A 153 -15.75 3.91 -5.14
C GLN A 153 -14.82 2.76 -4.76
N HIS A 154 -13.66 2.65 -5.40
CA HIS A 154 -12.72 1.55 -5.23
C HIS A 154 -11.41 2.03 -4.59
N PHE A 155 -11.03 1.42 -3.45
CA PHE A 155 -9.82 1.79 -2.70
C PHE A 155 -8.54 1.68 -3.53
N PHE A 156 -8.38 0.61 -4.31
CA PHE A 156 -7.13 0.37 -5.03
C PHE A 156 -6.89 1.38 -6.16
N ALA A 157 -7.95 1.83 -6.86
CA ALA A 157 -7.81 2.86 -7.88
C ALA A 157 -7.33 4.19 -7.26
N ARG A 158 -7.90 4.54 -6.10
CA ARG A 158 -7.49 5.69 -5.30
C ARG A 158 -6.04 5.59 -4.81
N LYS A 159 -5.63 4.42 -4.30
CA LYS A 159 -4.28 4.14 -3.82
C LYS A 159 -3.22 4.35 -4.89
N VAL A 160 -3.47 3.86 -6.11
CA VAL A 160 -2.57 4.10 -7.25
C VAL A 160 -2.37 5.59 -7.51
N MET A 161 -3.41 6.42 -7.39
CA MET A 161 -3.29 7.87 -7.60
C MET A 161 -2.44 8.56 -6.52
N PHE A 162 -2.46 8.09 -5.28
CA PHE A 162 -1.58 8.63 -4.24
C PHE A 162 -0.11 8.35 -4.51
N VAL A 163 0.21 7.22 -5.14
CA VAL A 163 1.59 6.77 -5.38
C VAL A 163 2.14 7.33 -6.69
N LYS A 164 1.37 7.21 -7.78
CA LYS A 164 1.84 7.45 -9.14
C LYS A 164 2.36 8.87 -9.37
N TYR A 165 1.74 9.86 -8.73
CA TYR A 165 2.04 11.28 -8.92
C TYR A 165 2.85 11.90 -7.78
N ALA A 166 3.18 11.13 -6.74
CA ALA A 166 3.91 11.63 -5.59
C ALA A 166 5.38 11.92 -5.91
N SER A 167 5.86 13.03 -5.37
CA SER A 167 7.27 13.41 -5.26
C SER A 167 7.76 13.32 -3.80
N ALA A 168 6.86 13.27 -2.84
CA ALA A 168 7.16 12.86 -1.48
C ALA A 168 5.89 12.36 -0.79
N TYR A 169 6.07 11.67 0.33
CA TYR A 169 5.01 11.28 1.25
C TYR A 169 5.23 11.92 2.61
N VAL A 170 4.20 12.53 3.16
CA VAL A 170 4.20 13.03 4.54
C VAL A 170 3.10 12.33 5.31
N VAL A 171 3.50 11.57 6.33
CA VAL A 171 2.62 10.71 7.12
C VAL A 171 2.56 11.25 8.53
N LEU A 172 1.49 11.97 8.83
CA LEU A 172 1.19 12.44 10.18
C LEU A 172 0.50 11.33 11.00
N PRO A 173 0.42 11.50 12.33
CA PRO A 173 -0.21 10.52 13.21
C PRO A 173 -1.64 10.17 12.80
N GLY A 174 -1.93 8.87 12.81
CA GLY A 174 -3.13 8.31 12.19
C GLY A 174 -3.46 6.89 12.60
N GLY A 175 -4.63 6.42 12.16
CA GLY A 175 -5.13 5.07 12.46
C GLY A 175 -4.86 4.08 11.34
N PHE A 176 -5.72 3.07 11.20
CA PHE A 176 -5.53 2.01 10.20
C PHE A 176 -5.47 2.48 8.76
N GLY A 177 -6.25 3.48 8.36
CA GLY A 177 -6.15 4.04 7.01
C GLY A 177 -4.76 4.64 6.73
N THR A 178 -4.15 5.28 7.71
CA THR A 178 -2.79 5.84 7.58
C THR A 178 -1.74 4.74 7.57
N LEU A 179 -1.90 3.70 8.39
CA LEU A 179 -0.99 2.55 8.43
C LEU A 179 -1.06 1.70 7.14
N ASP A 180 -2.25 1.58 6.54
CA ASP A 180 -2.47 0.90 5.26
C ASP A 180 -1.65 1.58 4.15
N GLU A 181 -1.76 2.92 4.02
CA GLU A 181 -0.97 3.66 3.04
C GLU A 181 0.53 3.61 3.33
N LEU A 182 0.93 3.74 4.60
CA LEU A 182 2.34 3.63 4.98
C LEU A 182 2.94 2.27 4.62
N ALA A 183 2.25 1.17 4.96
CA ALA A 183 2.72 -0.18 4.67
C ALA A 183 2.81 -0.44 3.16
N GLU A 184 1.84 0.05 2.39
CA GLU A 184 1.85 -0.06 0.93
C GLU A 184 3.02 0.70 0.31
N ILE A 185 3.23 1.96 0.71
CA ILE A 185 4.33 2.79 0.23
C ILE A 185 5.69 2.14 0.54
N LEU A 186 5.89 1.68 1.78
CA LEU A 186 7.14 1.01 2.18
C LEU A 186 7.38 -0.24 1.33
N THR A 187 6.35 -1.06 1.13
CA THR A 187 6.44 -2.28 0.31
C THR A 187 6.78 -1.95 -1.15
N LEU A 188 6.13 -0.95 -1.75
CA LEU A 188 6.36 -0.55 -3.14
C LEU A 188 7.79 -0.03 -3.36
N VAL A 189 8.32 0.76 -2.42
CA VAL A 189 9.70 1.28 -2.51
C VAL A 189 10.71 0.16 -2.22
N GLN A 190 10.49 -0.66 -1.21
CA GLN A 190 11.35 -1.80 -0.86
C GLN A 190 11.49 -2.79 -2.03
N THR A 191 10.39 -3.08 -2.73
CA THR A 191 10.36 -4.02 -3.85
C THR A 191 10.78 -3.42 -5.19
N GLY A 192 11.06 -2.10 -5.24
CA GLY A 192 11.38 -1.40 -6.47
C GLY A 192 10.21 -1.30 -7.46
N LYS A 193 8.97 -1.41 -6.97
CA LYS A 193 7.74 -1.18 -7.76
C LYS A 193 7.32 0.27 -7.81
N SER A 194 7.86 1.11 -6.93
CA SER A 194 7.81 2.56 -7.02
C SER A 194 9.22 3.14 -6.90
N ARG A 195 9.42 4.32 -7.48
CA ARG A 195 10.67 5.08 -7.32
C ARG A 195 10.93 5.40 -5.85
N ARG A 196 12.20 5.50 -5.48
CA ARG A 196 12.60 5.97 -4.15
C ARG A 196 12.41 7.48 -4.10
N ILE A 197 11.51 7.95 -3.25
CA ILE A 197 11.23 9.35 -2.95
C ILE A 197 11.16 9.54 -1.43
N PRO A 198 11.24 10.77 -0.89
CA PRO A 198 11.16 10.99 0.54
C PRO A 198 9.87 10.44 1.14
N ILE A 199 9.99 9.58 2.14
CA ILE A 199 8.90 9.14 3.02
C ILE A 199 9.18 9.78 4.38
N ILE A 200 8.27 10.61 4.87
CA ILE A 200 8.48 11.39 6.09
C ILE A 200 7.39 11.07 7.09
N LEU A 201 7.77 10.49 8.23
CA LEU A 201 6.91 10.26 9.37
C LEU A 201 6.99 11.47 10.30
N VAL A 202 5.86 12.14 10.52
CA VAL A 202 5.79 13.33 11.35
C VAL A 202 5.32 12.98 12.76
N GLY A 203 5.98 13.52 13.79
CA GLY A 203 5.62 13.28 15.20
C GLY A 203 6.32 12.05 15.75
N SER A 204 7.61 12.17 16.06
CA SER A 204 8.49 11.09 16.52
C SER A 204 7.92 10.32 17.71
N ALA A 205 7.35 11.02 18.69
CA ALA A 205 6.74 10.42 19.87
C ALA A 205 5.56 9.49 19.54
N PHE A 206 4.79 9.77 18.49
CA PHE A 206 3.68 8.92 18.08
C PHE A 206 4.17 7.63 17.41
N TRP A 207 5.21 7.74 16.58
CA TRP A 207 5.73 6.60 15.80
C TRP A 207 6.69 5.70 16.57
N ALA A 208 7.28 6.18 17.68
CA ALA A 208 8.31 5.47 18.44
C ALA A 208 7.98 4.00 18.70
N GLY A 209 6.81 3.70 19.28
CA GLY A 209 6.44 2.32 19.61
C GLY A 209 6.30 1.39 18.39
N LEU A 210 5.85 1.90 17.24
CA LEU A 210 5.78 1.11 16.00
C LEU A 210 7.18 0.84 15.45
N LEU A 211 8.05 1.84 15.49
CA LEU A 211 9.42 1.74 14.97
C LEU A 211 10.31 0.88 15.86
N ASP A 212 10.08 0.90 17.17
CA ASP A 212 10.71 -0.05 18.10
C ASP A 212 10.27 -1.47 17.76
N TRP A 213 8.98 -1.71 17.47
CA TRP A 213 8.53 -3.02 16.99
C TRP A 213 9.15 -3.44 15.66
N PHE A 214 9.34 -2.51 14.70
CA PHE A 214 10.08 -2.81 13.46
C PHE A 214 11.50 -3.29 13.75
N ARG A 215 12.20 -2.63 14.69
CA ARG A 215 13.58 -3.00 15.06
C ARG A 215 13.64 -4.30 15.85
N ASP A 216 12.85 -4.38 16.90
CA ASP A 216 12.97 -5.43 17.90
C ASP A 216 12.32 -6.74 17.43
N THR A 217 11.32 -6.65 16.56
CA THR A 217 10.61 -7.82 16.02
C THR A 217 10.90 -8.04 14.54
N LEU A 218 10.55 -7.11 13.64
CA LEU A 218 10.60 -7.40 12.20
C LEU A 218 12.03 -7.67 11.70
N ILE A 219 13.01 -6.88 12.15
CA ILE A 219 14.42 -7.08 11.81
C ILE A 219 14.97 -8.34 12.50
N THR A 220 14.69 -8.52 13.80
CA THR A 220 15.15 -9.69 14.56
C THR A 220 14.67 -11.02 13.98
N GLU A 221 13.41 -11.07 13.54
CA GLU A 221 12.79 -12.24 12.89
C GLU A 221 13.16 -12.35 11.39
N GLY A 222 13.93 -11.40 10.85
CA GLY A 222 14.39 -11.42 9.46
C GLY A 222 13.30 -11.19 8.41
N THR A 223 12.19 -10.54 8.80
CA THR A 223 11.07 -10.23 7.89
C THR A 223 11.28 -8.95 7.08
N ILE A 224 12.17 -8.06 7.55
CA ILE A 224 12.72 -6.92 6.81
C ILE A 224 14.24 -6.83 7.07
N SER A 225 14.97 -6.12 6.22
CA SER A 225 16.39 -5.85 6.40
C SER A 225 16.62 -4.60 7.28
N PRO A 226 17.76 -4.48 7.97
CA PRO A 226 18.10 -3.27 8.71
C PRO A 226 18.11 -1.99 7.84
N ALA A 227 18.50 -2.12 6.57
CA ALA A 227 18.55 -1.01 5.61
C ALA A 227 17.15 -0.52 5.19
N ASP A 228 16.09 -1.29 5.43
CA ASP A 228 14.71 -0.84 5.16
C ASP A 228 14.28 0.29 6.10
N MET A 229 14.97 0.46 7.24
CA MET A 229 14.77 1.61 8.12
C MET A 229 15.31 2.92 7.53
N ASP A 230 16.14 2.85 6.46
CA ASP A 230 16.64 4.02 5.73
C ASP A 230 15.67 4.47 4.62
N LEU A 231 14.49 3.84 4.51
CA LEU A 231 13.45 4.21 3.55
C LEU A 231 12.70 5.49 3.95
N PHE A 232 12.68 5.85 5.23
CA PHE A 232 11.91 6.98 5.75
C PHE A 232 12.70 7.85 6.74
N HIS A 233 12.26 9.10 6.88
CA HIS A 233 12.76 10.06 7.87
C HIS A 233 11.71 10.28 8.96
N ILE A 234 12.14 10.58 10.17
CA ILE A 234 11.26 10.92 11.29
C ILE A 234 11.54 12.37 11.67
N LEU A 235 10.54 13.24 11.57
CA LEU A 235 10.69 14.68 11.75
C LEU A 235 9.56 15.23 12.61
N ASP A 236 9.83 16.28 13.38
CA ASP A 236 8.84 16.93 14.23
C ASP A 236 8.48 18.34 13.75
N GLU A 237 9.40 19.00 13.04
CA GLU A 237 9.28 20.40 12.65
C GLU A 237 8.84 20.57 11.19
N PRO A 238 7.87 21.44 10.88
CA PRO A 238 7.38 21.67 9.52
C PRO A 238 8.46 22.09 8.53
N GLN A 239 9.40 22.92 8.97
CA GLN A 239 10.49 23.37 8.11
C GLN A 239 11.42 22.22 7.73
N ALA A 240 11.72 21.31 8.67
CA ALA A 240 12.57 20.16 8.40
C ALA A 240 11.96 19.21 7.36
N VAL A 241 10.63 19.09 7.32
CA VAL A 241 9.91 18.32 6.28
C VAL A 241 10.21 18.90 4.90
N LEU A 242 10.06 20.22 4.75
CA LEU A 242 10.32 20.91 3.49
C LEU A 242 11.79 20.78 3.07
N ASP A 243 12.71 21.05 4.00
CA ASP A 243 14.15 21.00 3.75
C ASP A 243 14.58 19.60 3.31
N THR A 244 14.07 18.55 3.95
CA THR A 244 14.35 17.15 3.57
C THR A 244 13.92 16.83 2.14
N ILE A 245 12.76 17.35 1.71
CA ILE A 245 12.28 17.17 0.33
C ILE A 245 13.17 17.93 -0.65
N PHE A 246 13.55 19.18 -0.33
CA PHE A 246 14.45 19.96 -1.18
C PHE A 246 15.84 19.32 -1.30
N ASP A 247 16.45 18.92 -0.19
CA ASP A 247 17.76 18.30 -0.15
C ASP A 247 17.82 17.02 -1.00
N PHE A 248 16.74 16.22 -0.97
CA PHE A 248 16.60 15.05 -1.82
C PHE A 248 16.67 15.40 -3.32
N TYR A 249 16.09 16.53 -3.71
CA TYR A 249 15.99 16.99 -5.09
C TYR A 249 17.08 17.99 -5.52
N GLN A 250 18.00 18.40 -4.65
CA GLN A 250 19.14 19.25 -5.05
C GLN A 250 20.04 18.57 -6.10
N SER A 251 20.17 17.24 -6.03
CA SER A 251 20.99 16.44 -6.94
C SER A 251 20.17 15.53 -7.85
N ARG A 252 18.84 15.65 -7.83
CA ARG A 252 17.90 14.74 -8.52
C ARG A 252 16.78 15.53 -9.18
N SER A 253 16.29 15.05 -10.32
CA SER A 253 15.10 15.62 -10.94
C SER A 253 13.86 15.32 -10.08
N VAL A 254 12.98 16.32 -9.90
CA VAL A 254 11.69 16.12 -9.23
C VAL A 254 10.76 15.27 -10.10
N THR A 255 10.77 15.54 -11.40
CA THR A 255 10.07 14.74 -12.42
C THR A 255 10.74 13.37 -12.57
N PRO A 256 9.97 12.27 -12.65
CA PRO A 256 10.53 10.93 -12.82
C PRO A 256 11.33 10.81 -14.12
N SER A 257 12.45 10.09 -14.06
CA SER A 257 13.24 9.67 -15.23
C SER A 257 12.44 8.69 -16.13
N PRO A 258 12.84 8.48 -17.40
CA PRO A 258 12.15 7.53 -18.27
C PRO A 258 12.09 6.08 -17.76
N GLU A 259 13.04 5.67 -16.93
CA GLU A 259 13.01 4.36 -16.25
C GLU A 259 11.97 4.34 -15.14
N GLU A 260 11.94 5.37 -14.29
CA GLU A 260 10.92 5.51 -13.24
C GLU A 260 9.52 5.69 -13.84
N GLN A 261 9.37 6.41 -14.94
CA GLN A 261 8.09 6.51 -15.66
C GLN A 261 7.58 5.14 -16.12
N ARG A 262 8.47 4.27 -16.62
CA ARG A 262 8.10 2.90 -17.00
C ARG A 262 7.71 2.06 -15.79
N MET A 263 8.43 2.19 -14.69
CA MET A 263 8.07 1.55 -13.42
C MET A 263 6.67 1.99 -12.96
N LEU A 264 6.37 3.29 -13.02
CA LEU A 264 5.06 3.83 -12.64
C LEU A 264 3.91 3.44 -13.59
N LEU A 265 4.20 2.88 -14.78
CA LEU A 265 3.19 2.27 -15.66
C LEU A 265 2.79 0.85 -15.22
N GLU A 266 3.60 0.20 -14.38
CA GLU A 266 3.37 -1.16 -13.87
C GLU A 266 2.72 -1.20 -12.48
N LEU A 267 2.37 -0.03 -11.91
CA LEU A 267 1.61 0.09 -10.66
C LEU A 267 0.18 -0.43 -10.79
#